data_AF-G5A6N9-F1
#
_entry.id   AF-G5A6N9-F1
#
_cell.length_a   1.000
_cell.length_b   1.000
_cell.length_c   1.000
_cell.angle_alpha   90.00
_cell.angle_beta   90.00
_cell.angle_gamma   90.00
#
_symmetry.space_group_name_H-M   'P 1'
#
loop_
_entity.id
_entity.type
_entity.pdbx_description
1 polymer ?
#
loop_
_entity_poly.entity_id
_entity_poly.type
_entity_poly.pdbx_seq_one_letter_code
_entity_poly.pdbx_strand_id
1 'polypeptide(L)' 'DAVGEWELSTRRNTYVCNDYEWTCTCLFYCSHHLPYQHLMFIADRVHRFECLPESAVPQRW' A
#
# COMPACT_ATOMS: atom_id res chain seq x y z
N ASP A 1 18.35 0.08 2.40
CA ASP A 1 17.85 0.07 1.02
C ASP A 1 16.33 0.19 1.03
N ALA A 2 15.81 1.26 0.42
CA ALA A 2 14.38 1.62 0.34
C ALA A 2 13.67 0.84 -0.79
N VAL A 3 13.89 -0.47 -0.86
CA VAL A 3 13.35 -1.28 -1.97
C VAL A 3 11.83 -1.28 -1.91
N GLY A 4 11.20 -0.87 -3.01
CA GLY A 4 9.75 -0.83 -3.13
C GLY A 4 9.07 0.30 -2.39
N GLU A 5 9.81 1.27 -1.84
CA GLU A 5 9.21 2.44 -1.18
C GLU A 5 8.73 3.48 -2.20
N TRP A 6 7.47 3.91 -2.03
CA TRP A 6 6.81 4.92 -2.83
C TRP A 6 6.21 6.01 -1.96
N GLU A 7 6.56 7.27 -2.25
CA GLU A 7 5.88 8.42 -1.67
C GLU A 7 4.62 8.76 -2.48
N LEU A 8 3.47 8.71 -1.81
CA LEU A 8 2.18 9.12 -2.35
C LEU A 8 1.76 10.44 -1.70
N SER A 9 1.77 11.50 -2.52
CA SER A 9 1.30 12.82 -2.13
C SER A 9 -0.17 13.01 -2.47
N THR A 10 -0.97 13.34 -1.45
CA THR A 10 -2.35 13.83 -1.59
C THR A 10 -2.39 15.34 -1.39
N ARG A 11 -3.56 15.97 -1.54
CA ARG A 11 -3.70 17.42 -1.31
C ARG A 11 -3.29 17.90 0.09
N ARG A 12 -3.27 17.03 1.10
CA ARG A 12 -3.03 17.42 2.50
C ARG A 12 -1.85 16.73 3.16
N ASN A 13 -1.50 15.52 2.72
CA ASN A 13 -0.51 14.67 3.37
C ASN A 13 0.29 13.88 2.34
N THR A 14 1.50 13.50 2.73
CA THR A 14 2.33 12.52 2.03
C THR A 14 2.36 11.24 2.85
N TYR A 15 2.26 10.10 2.16
CA TYR A 15 2.30 8.77 2.76
C TYR A 15 3.41 7.97 2.10
N VAL A 16 4.07 7.12 2.87
CA VAL A 16 5.06 6.17 2.35
C VAL A 16 4.38 4.82 2.28
N CYS A 17 4.50 4.16 1.13
CA CYS A 17 4.01 2.81 0.91
C CYS A 17 5.16 1.90 0.50
N ASN A 18 5.12 0.64 0.90
CA ASN A 18 6.01 -0.39 0.38
C ASN A 18 5.20 -1.33 -0.54
N ASP A 19 5.59 -1.45 -1.79
CA ASP A 19 4.88 -2.27 -2.79
C ASP A 19 5.30 -3.75 -2.80
N TYR A 20 6.38 -4.08 -2.09
CA TYR A 20 6.85 -5.44 -1.90
C TYR A 20 6.19 -6.08 -0.67
N GLU A 21 6.15 -5.33 0.44
CA GLU A 21 5.54 -5.75 1.69
C GLU A 21 4.05 -5.37 1.81
N TRP A 22 3.52 -4.61 0.85
CA TRP A 22 2.15 -4.09 0.84
C TRP A 22 1.77 -3.31 2.10
N THR A 23 2.66 -2.41 2.55
CA THR A 23 2.47 -1.60 3.75
C THR A 23 2.27 -0.12 3.45
N CYS A 24 1.60 0.63 4.33
CA CYS A 24 1.39 2.07 4.14
C CYS A 24 1.42 2.82 5.48
N THR A 25 1.99 4.03 5.50
CA THR A 25 1.98 4.88 6.71
C THR A 25 0.66 5.61 6.95
N CYS A 26 -0.38 5.34 6.16
CA CYS A 26 -1.69 5.96 6.37
C CYS A 26 -2.38 5.39 7.63
N LEU A 27 -3.16 6.24 8.30
CA LEU A 27 -3.85 5.87 9.55
C LEU A 27 -4.70 4.60 9.40
N PHE A 28 -5.35 4.42 8.26
CA PHE A 28 -6.18 3.23 8.02
C PHE A 28 -5.36 1.94 8.10
N TYR A 29 -4.20 1.91 7.41
CA TYR A 29 -3.29 0.76 7.46
C TYR A 29 -2.73 0.59 8.86
N CYS A 30 -2.25 1.65 9.52
CA CYS A 30 -1.71 1.53 10.88
C CYS A 30 -2.73 1.00 11.90
N SER A 31 -4.02 1.30 11.73
CA SER A 31 -5.07 0.82 12.62
C SER A 31 -5.54 -0.61 12.31
N HIS A 32 -5.71 -0.97 11.03
CA HIS A 32 -6.37 -2.22 10.64
C HIS A 32 -5.41 -3.26 10.04
N HIS A 33 -4.24 -2.80 9.58
CA HIS A 33 -3.26 -3.54 8.79
C HIS A 33 -3.88 -4.14 7.53
N LEU A 34 -4.82 -3.42 6.93
CA LEU A 34 -5.46 -3.82 5.70
C LEU A 34 -5.02 -2.94 4.54
N PRO A 35 -4.83 -3.52 3.35
CA PRO A 35 -4.58 -2.74 2.15
C PRO A 35 -5.80 -1.87 1.84
N TYR A 36 -5.55 -0.59 1.59
CA TYR A 36 -6.59 0.38 1.23
C TYR A 36 -6.19 1.15 -0.03
N GLN A 37 -6.96 2.19 -0.37
CA GLN A 37 -6.87 2.96 -1.62
C GLN A 37 -5.44 3.30 -2.08
N HIS A 38 -4.50 3.60 -1.18
CA HIS A 38 -3.11 3.89 -1.56
C HIS A 38 -2.37 2.67 -2.11
N LEU A 39 -2.53 1.50 -1.47
CA LEU A 39 -1.91 0.25 -1.92
C LEU A 39 -2.59 -0.29 -3.16
N MET A 40 -3.91 -0.15 -3.27
CA MET A 40 -4.64 -0.45 -4.51
C MET A 40 -4.18 0.45 -5.67
N PHE A 41 -3.94 1.74 -5.40
CA PHE A 41 -3.44 2.68 -6.39
C PHE A 41 -2.04 2.27 -6.88
N ILE A 42 -1.13 1.87 -5.98
CA ILE A 42 0.19 1.38 -6.36
C ILE A 42 0.10 0.08 -7.17
N ALA A 43 -0.71 -0.87 -6.73
CA ALA A 43 -0.91 -2.13 -7.43
C ALA A 43 -1.38 -1.91 -8.89
N ASP A 44 -2.35 -1.03 -9.10
CA ASP A 44 -2.84 -0.66 -10.43
C ASP A 44 -1.78 0.12 -11.25
N ARG A 45 -1.12 1.12 -10.65
CA ARG A 45 -0.27 2.06 -11.41
C ARG A 45 1.13 1.55 -11.66
N VAL A 46 1.74 0.88 -10.68
CA VAL A 46 3.12 0.38 -10.74
C VAL A 46 3.14 -1.01 -11.35
N HIS A 47 2.32 -1.91 -10.81
CA HIS A 47 2.37 -3.34 -11.16
C HIS A 47 1.34 -3.76 -12.21
N ARG A 48 0.36 -2.90 -12.53
CA ARG A 48 -0.75 -3.20 -13.46
C ARG A 48 -1.56 -4.42 -13.05
N PHE A 49 -1.69 -4.63 -11.74
CA PHE A 49 -2.49 -5.71 -11.21
C PHE A 49 -3.98 -5.34 -11.26
N GLU A 50 -4.80 -6.24 -11.80
CA GLU A 50 -6.27 -6.11 -11.78
C GLU A 50 -6.82 -6.34 -10.36
N CYS A 51 -6.13 -7.16 -9.56
CA CYS A 51 -6.46 -7.44 -8.17
C CYS A 51 -5.18 -7.55 -7.32
N LEU A 52 -5.28 -7.19 -6.03
CA LEU A 52 -4.16 -7.34 -5.11
C LEU A 52 -3.82 -8.83 -4.91
N PRO A 53 -2.52 -9.16 -4.78
CA PRO A 53 -2.13 -10.53 -4.45
C PRO A 53 -2.58 -10.89 -3.04
N GLU A 54 -2.74 -12.19 -2.77
CA GLU A 54 -3.11 -12.71 -1.44
C GLU A 54 -2.11 -12.27 -0.36
N SER A 55 -0.82 -12.12 -0.73
CA SER A 55 0.23 -11.62 0.17
C SER A 55 0.02 -10.18 0.65
N ALA A 56 -0.87 -9.41 0.02
CA ALA A 56 -1.22 -8.06 0.46
C ALA A 56 -2.20 -8.06 1.65
N VAL A 57 -2.82 -9.21 1.97
CA VAL A 57 -3.74 -9.36 3.10
C VAL A 57 -3.05 -10.16 4.20
N PRO A 58 -2.97 -9.66 5.44
CA PRO A 58 -2.39 -10.44 6.54
C PRO A 58 -3.25 -11.67 6.83
N GLN A 59 -2.59 -12.78 7.20
CA GLN A 59 -3.17 -14.11 7.45
C GLN A 59 -4.34 -14.19 8.47
N ARG A 60 -4.63 -13.10 9.19
CA ARG A 60 -5.66 -13.03 10.26
C ARG A 60 -7.02 -12.53 9.79
N TRP A 61 -7.19 -12.31 8.48
CA TRP A 61 -8.42 -11.89 7.81
C TRP A 61 -8.82 -12.95 6.78
#